data_AF-A0A4Q6J6W5-F1
#
_entry.id   AF-A0A4Q6J6W5-F1
#
_cell.length_a   1.000
_cell.length_b   1.000
_cell.length_c   1.000
_cell.angle_alpha   90.00
_cell.angle_beta   90.00
_cell.angle_gamma   90.00
#
_symmetry.space_group_name_H-M   'P 1'
#
loop_
_entity.id
_entity.type
_entity.pdbx_description
1 polymer ?
#
loop_
_entity_poly.entity_id
_entity_poly.type
_entity_poly.pdbx_seq_one_letter_code
_entity_poly.pdbx_strand_id
1 'polypeptide(L)'
;MRKLSKADEAKFKQLFGDMLSIKSQHDELINSLDKDVQALISKFNLENDKLFSQMKEQYESIADQLKAFSSDKAQEMDAYISDRTDKWHDSDAGFTYRDWQEEWQDMSDEFAEAACVDFDIEINFHRLPEIEEPRFKP
;
A
#
# COMPACT_ATOMS: atom_id res chain seq x y z
N MET A 1 16.06 1.52 -48.10
CA MET A 1 16.47 0.61 -47.00
C MET A 1 17.38 -0.46 -47.56
N ARG A 2 18.55 -0.71 -46.96
CA ARG A 2 19.35 -1.89 -47.28
C ARG A 2 18.56 -3.12 -46.83
N LYS A 3 18.37 -4.10 -47.70
CA LYS A 3 17.75 -5.38 -47.32
C LYS A 3 18.66 -6.05 -46.29
N LEU A 4 18.08 -6.48 -45.16
CA LEU A 4 18.76 -7.36 -44.21
C LEU A 4 19.25 -8.61 -44.96
N SER A 5 20.43 -9.11 -44.58
CA SER A 5 20.88 -10.39 -45.13
C SER A 5 20.00 -11.50 -44.56
N LYS A 6 19.81 -12.58 -45.32
CA LYS A 6 19.08 -13.76 -44.81
C LYS A 6 19.70 -14.32 -43.52
N ALA A 7 21.02 -14.15 -43.35
CA ALA A 7 21.72 -14.58 -42.15
C ALA A 7 21.36 -13.70 -40.93
N ASP A 8 21.24 -12.39 -41.12
CA ASP A 8 20.82 -11.46 -40.06
C ASP A 8 19.34 -11.68 -39.69
N GLU A 9 18.46 -11.89 -40.68
CA GLU A 9 17.06 -12.22 -40.47
C GLU A 9 16.90 -13.52 -39.67
N ALA A 10 17.64 -14.57 -40.04
CA ALA A 10 17.62 -15.85 -39.33
C ALA A 10 18.13 -15.71 -37.89
N LYS A 11 19.25 -14.97 -37.70
CA LYS A 11 19.81 -14.71 -36.37
C LYS A 11 18.86 -13.93 -35.48
N PHE A 12 18.18 -12.91 -36.03
CA PHE A 12 17.17 -12.16 -35.29
C PHE A 12 16.02 -13.06 -34.83
N LYS A 13 15.44 -13.85 -35.75
CA LYS A 13 14.34 -14.77 -35.43
C LYS A 13 14.73 -15.78 -34.36
N GLN A 14 15.96 -16.29 -34.43
CA GLN A 14 16.50 -17.18 -33.41
C GLN A 14 16.58 -16.50 -32.04
N LEU A 15 17.26 -15.35 -31.93
CA LEU A 15 17.44 -14.65 -30.67
C LEU A 15 16.10 -14.19 -30.06
N PHE A 16 15.18 -13.72 -30.90
CA PHE A 16 13.83 -13.34 -30.45
C PHE A 16 13.06 -14.56 -29.94
N GLY A 17 13.14 -15.69 -30.64
CA GLY A 17 12.57 -16.96 -30.18
C GLY A 17 13.17 -17.44 -28.85
N ASP A 18 14.49 -17.34 -28.69
CA ASP A 18 15.19 -17.68 -27.43
C ASP A 18 14.70 -16.79 -26.28
N MET A 19 14.55 -15.48 -26.52
CA MET A 19 14.03 -14.53 -25.53
C MET A 19 12.59 -14.85 -25.11
N LEU A 20 11.71 -15.19 -26.06
CA LEU A 20 10.33 -15.60 -25.77
C LEU A 20 10.28 -16.92 -24.98
N SER A 21 11.16 -17.87 -25.32
CA SER A 21 11.28 -19.13 -24.59
C SER A 21 11.71 -18.92 -23.13
N ILE A 22 12.73 -18.10 -22.90
CA ILE A 22 13.19 -17.72 -21.55
C ILE A 22 12.06 -17.04 -20.77
N LYS A 23 11.33 -16.11 -21.40
CA LYS A 23 10.18 -15.46 -20.75
C LYS A 23 9.09 -16.47 -20.38
N SER A 24 8.76 -17.40 -21.27
CA SER A 24 7.76 -18.44 -20.98
C SER A 24 8.17 -19.30 -19.78
N GLN A 25 9.43 -19.73 -19.73
CA GLN A 25 9.98 -20.52 -18.60
C GLN A 25 9.96 -19.72 -17.29
N HIS A 26 10.33 -18.44 -17.34
CA HIS A 26 10.22 -17.54 -16.19
C HIS A 26 8.77 -17.46 -15.69
N ASP A 27 7.81 -17.22 -16.57
CA ASP A 27 6.40 -17.08 -16.19
C ASP A 27 5.82 -18.38 -15.64
N GLU A 28 6.22 -19.54 -16.15
CA GLU A 28 5.87 -20.85 -15.59
C GLU A 28 6.41 -21.05 -14.18
N LEU A 29 7.69 -20.68 -13.95
CA LEU A 29 8.29 -20.74 -12.62
C LEU A 29 7.58 -19.82 -11.63
N ILE A 30 7.29 -18.58 -12.03
CA ILE A 30 6.54 -17.64 -11.21
C ILE A 30 5.12 -18.16 -10.92
N ASN A 31 4.44 -18.76 -11.91
CA ASN A 31 3.11 -19.35 -11.68
C ASN A 31 3.15 -20.52 -10.69
N SER A 32 4.21 -21.33 -10.71
CA SER A 32 4.37 -22.42 -9.74
C SER A 32 4.62 -21.86 -8.35
N LEU A 33 5.54 -20.89 -8.23
CA LEU A 33 5.87 -20.24 -6.97
C LEU A 33 4.65 -19.54 -6.37
N ASP A 34 3.88 -18.82 -7.19
CA ASP A 34 2.65 -18.14 -6.79
C ASP A 34 1.65 -19.12 -6.19
N LYS A 35 1.40 -20.26 -6.85
CA LYS A 35 0.52 -21.31 -6.29
C LYS A 35 0.99 -21.84 -4.94
N ASP A 36 2.28 -22.16 -4.82
CA ASP A 36 2.84 -22.73 -3.59
C ASP A 36 2.77 -21.72 -2.44
N VAL A 37 3.07 -20.45 -2.73
CA VAL A 37 3.00 -19.36 -1.75
C VAL A 37 1.56 -19.03 -1.38
N GLN A 38 0.64 -18.95 -2.33
CA GLN A 38 -0.80 -18.73 -2.06
C GLN A 38 -1.38 -19.84 -1.18
N ALA A 39 -0.99 -21.10 -1.43
CA ALA A 39 -1.39 -22.21 -0.57
C ALA A 39 -0.82 -22.08 0.86
N LEU A 40 0.43 -21.65 0.99
CA LEU A 40 1.06 -21.41 2.29
C LEU A 40 0.40 -20.24 3.04
N ILE A 41 0.14 -19.13 2.36
CA ILE A 41 -0.56 -17.95 2.92
C ILE A 41 -1.97 -18.33 3.34
N SER A 42 -2.73 -19.01 2.48
CA SER A 42 -4.09 -19.44 2.78
C SER A 42 -4.13 -20.34 4.02
N LYS A 43 -3.17 -21.26 4.13
CA LYS A 43 -3.02 -22.11 5.31
C LYS A 43 -2.68 -21.29 6.55
N PHE A 44 -1.73 -20.37 6.45
CA PHE A 44 -1.33 -19.51 7.56
C PHE A 44 -2.50 -18.64 8.05
N ASN A 45 -3.21 -17.99 7.14
CA ASN A 45 -4.38 -17.17 7.46
C ASN A 45 -5.47 -18.01 8.12
N LEU A 46 -5.76 -19.22 7.61
CA LEU A 46 -6.76 -20.11 8.22
C LEU A 46 -6.35 -20.62 9.60
N GLU A 47 -5.08 -20.95 9.81
CA GLU A 47 -4.56 -21.40 11.12
C GLU A 47 -4.58 -20.28 12.16
N ASN A 48 -4.48 -19.02 11.73
CA ASN A 48 -4.40 -17.84 12.60
C ASN A 48 -5.65 -16.95 12.56
N ASP A 49 -6.70 -17.32 11.82
CA ASP A 49 -7.91 -16.51 11.57
C ASP A 49 -8.54 -15.99 12.87
N LYS A 50 -8.64 -16.87 13.88
CA LYS A 50 -9.15 -16.49 15.20
C LYS A 50 -8.25 -15.47 15.90
N LEU A 51 -6.93 -15.65 15.82
CA LEU A 51 -5.98 -14.72 16.43
C LEU A 51 -6.03 -13.36 15.72
N PHE A 52 -6.07 -13.36 14.38
CA PHE A 52 -6.25 -12.14 13.60
C PHE A 52 -7.54 -11.42 13.94
N SER A 53 -8.66 -12.13 14.02
CA SER A 53 -9.94 -11.54 14.43
C SER A 53 -9.85 -10.90 15.82
N GLN A 54 -9.22 -11.58 16.78
CA GLN A 54 -9.04 -11.03 18.13
C GLN A 54 -8.13 -9.81 18.16
N MET A 55 -7.02 -9.84 17.42
CA MET A 55 -6.10 -8.71 17.31
C MET A 55 -6.77 -7.52 16.63
N LYS A 56 -7.55 -7.77 15.57
CA LYS A 56 -8.34 -6.77 14.86
C LYS A 56 -9.36 -6.12 15.79
N GLU A 57 -10.19 -6.89 16.48
CA GLU A 57 -11.17 -6.37 17.44
C GLU A 57 -10.50 -5.50 18.53
N GLN A 58 -9.35 -5.93 19.05
CA GLN A 58 -8.60 -5.17 20.05
C GLN A 58 -8.03 -3.87 19.48
N TYR A 59 -7.46 -3.94 18.27
CA TYR A 59 -6.88 -2.81 17.58
C TYR A 59 -7.94 -1.77 17.23
N GLU A 60 -9.05 -2.18 16.61
CA GLU A 60 -10.21 -1.35 16.29
C GLU A 60 -10.76 -0.67 17.56
N SER A 61 -10.96 -1.45 18.63
CA SER A 61 -11.45 -0.91 19.91
C SER A 61 -10.51 0.15 20.50
N ILE A 62 -9.19 -0.02 20.39
CA ILE A 62 -8.22 0.96 20.88
C ILE A 62 -8.18 2.19 19.95
N ALA A 63 -8.21 1.99 18.64
CA ALA A 63 -8.24 3.06 17.64
C ALA A 63 -9.47 3.95 17.83
N ASP A 64 -10.66 3.36 18.03
CA ASP A 64 -11.89 4.11 18.31
C ASP A 64 -11.82 4.92 19.61
N GLN A 65 -11.21 4.35 20.67
CA GLN A 65 -10.99 5.05 21.92
C GLN A 65 -10.03 6.23 21.76
N LEU A 66 -8.94 6.04 21.01
CA LEU A 66 -7.98 7.10 20.71
C LEU A 66 -8.58 8.19 19.83
N LYS A 67 -9.35 7.82 18.81
CA LYS A 67 -10.11 8.75 17.96
C LYS A 67 -11.03 9.63 18.80
N ALA A 68 -11.84 9.01 19.67
CA ALA A 68 -12.76 9.72 20.55
C ALA A 68 -12.00 10.66 21.49
N PHE A 69 -10.92 10.17 22.12
CA PHE A 69 -10.09 10.96 23.02
C PHE A 69 -9.45 12.17 22.32
N SER A 70 -8.87 11.98 21.12
CA SER A 70 -8.25 13.06 20.35
C SER A 70 -9.29 14.09 19.90
N SER A 71 -10.47 13.64 19.46
CA SER A 71 -11.59 14.53 19.13
C SER A 71 -12.04 15.35 20.35
N ASP A 72 -12.20 14.72 21.51
CA ASP A 72 -12.57 15.40 22.75
C ASP A 72 -11.53 16.47 23.12
N LYS A 73 -10.22 16.18 22.95
CA LYS A 73 -9.15 17.15 23.22
C LYS A 73 -9.13 18.30 22.23
N ALA A 74 -9.37 18.03 20.94
CA ALA A 74 -9.52 19.10 19.95
C ALA A 74 -10.70 20.02 20.29
N GLN A 75 -11.84 19.48 20.74
CA GLN A 75 -13.00 20.28 21.16
C GLN A 75 -12.75 21.08 22.44
N GLU A 76 -12.10 20.49 23.44
CA GLU A 76 -11.69 21.21 24.66
C GLU A 76 -10.76 22.39 24.32
N MET A 77 -9.82 22.19 23.40
CA MET A 77 -8.93 23.25 22.93
C MET A 77 -9.67 24.31 22.11
N ASP A 78 -10.59 23.92 21.23
CA ASP A 78 -11.42 24.85 20.44
C ASP A 78 -12.23 25.79 21.35
N ALA A 79 -12.86 25.22 22.38
CA ALA A 79 -13.60 25.98 23.38
C ALA A 79 -12.68 26.92 24.16
N TYR A 80 -11.52 26.42 24.59
CA TYR A 80 -10.52 27.23 25.30
C TYR A 80 -10.01 28.39 24.45
N ILE A 81 -9.71 28.15 23.17
CA ILE A 81 -9.23 29.15 22.21
C ILE A 81 -10.34 30.18 21.96
N SER A 82 -11.57 29.74 21.72
CA SER A 82 -12.72 30.60 21.42
C SER A 82 -13.06 31.61 22.53
N ASP A 83 -12.76 31.27 23.79
CA ASP A 83 -12.97 32.14 24.95
C ASP A 83 -11.86 33.20 25.15
N ARG A 84 -10.88 33.26 24.25
CA ARG A 84 -9.72 34.16 24.37
C ARG A 84 -9.90 35.48 23.63
N THR A 85 -9.07 36.44 24.00
CA THR A 85 -9.05 37.77 23.39
C THR A 85 -8.20 37.79 22.13
N ASP A 86 -8.49 38.66 21.16
CA ASP A 86 -7.67 38.87 19.95
C ASP A 86 -6.17 39.00 20.23
N LYS A 87 -5.79 39.79 21.25
CA LYS A 87 -4.38 39.96 21.64
C LYS A 87 -3.70 38.65 22.08
N TRP A 88 -4.47 37.71 22.62
CA TRP A 88 -3.96 36.39 22.99
C TRP A 88 -3.80 35.52 21.75
N HIS A 89 -4.73 35.58 20.81
CA HIS A 89 -4.63 34.86 19.52
C HIS A 89 -3.43 35.29 18.68
N ASP A 90 -3.01 36.55 18.78
CA ASP A 90 -1.83 37.08 18.09
C ASP A 90 -0.50 36.80 18.82
N SER A 91 -0.55 36.13 19.97
CA SER A 91 0.64 35.78 20.74
C SER A 91 1.19 34.41 20.37
N ASP A 92 2.46 34.14 20.71
CA ASP A 92 3.09 32.83 20.52
C ASP A 92 2.26 31.69 21.14
N ALA A 93 1.63 31.94 22.29
CA ALA A 93 0.74 30.98 22.92
C ALA A 93 -0.52 30.72 22.07
N GLY A 94 -1.10 31.75 21.46
CA GLY A 94 -2.26 31.62 20.57
C GLY A 94 -1.95 30.81 19.31
N PHE A 95 -0.76 31.00 18.72
CA PHE A 95 -0.29 30.15 17.61
C PHE A 95 -0.07 28.70 18.06
N THR A 96 0.65 28.49 19.16
CA THR A 96 0.96 27.15 19.69
C THR A 96 -0.30 26.33 19.98
N TYR A 97 -1.32 26.95 20.58
CA TYR A 97 -2.57 26.26 20.90
C TYR A 97 -3.38 25.91 19.66
N ARG A 98 -3.32 26.73 18.59
CA ARG A 98 -3.95 26.39 17.30
C ARG A 98 -3.23 25.21 16.64
N ASP A 99 -1.90 25.22 16.62
CA ASP A 99 -1.12 24.11 16.07
C ASP A 99 -1.45 22.81 16.81
N TRP A 100 -1.53 22.84 18.15
CA TRP A 100 -1.93 21.66 18.93
C TRP A 100 -3.38 21.22 18.67
N GLN A 101 -4.31 22.16 18.46
CA GLN A 101 -5.68 21.82 18.11
C GLN A 101 -5.74 21.08 16.77
N GLU A 102 -4.99 21.56 15.77
CA GLU A 102 -4.86 20.90 14.46
C GLU A 102 -4.23 19.51 14.61
N GLU A 103 -3.14 19.36 15.37
CA GLU A 103 -2.51 18.06 15.63
C GLU A 103 -3.49 17.06 16.27
N TRP A 104 -4.34 17.49 17.20
CA TRP A 104 -5.36 16.61 17.79
C TRP A 104 -6.45 16.20 16.79
N GLN A 105 -6.81 17.09 15.86
CA GLN A 105 -7.76 16.77 14.79
C GLN A 105 -7.16 15.76 13.82
N ASP A 106 -5.94 16.01 13.36
CA ASP A 106 -5.21 15.12 12.46
C ASP A 106 -5.06 13.71 13.08
N MET A 107 -4.68 13.63 14.37
CA MET A 107 -4.63 12.35 15.08
C MET A 107 -6.00 11.64 15.14
N SER A 108 -7.10 12.38 15.31
CA SER A 108 -8.43 11.78 15.32
C SER A 108 -8.77 11.12 13.98
N ASP A 109 -8.41 11.78 12.88
CA ASP A 109 -8.59 11.27 11.52
C ASP A 109 -7.68 10.05 11.26
N GLU A 110 -6.40 10.12 11.66
CA GLU A 110 -5.47 8.98 11.58
C GLU A 110 -6.00 7.74 12.32
N PHE A 111 -6.55 7.93 13.52
CA PHE A 111 -7.13 6.81 14.28
C PHE A 111 -8.44 6.30 13.69
N ALA A 112 -9.20 7.15 12.99
CA ALA A 112 -10.37 6.71 12.24
C ALA A 112 -9.99 5.80 11.07
N GLU A 113 -8.90 6.11 10.37
CA GLU A 113 -8.35 5.23 9.32
C GLU A 113 -7.79 3.93 9.90
N ALA A 114 -7.07 4.02 11.03
CA ALA A 114 -6.56 2.84 11.73
C ALA A 114 -7.66 1.85 12.13
N ALA A 115 -8.83 2.34 12.57
CA ALA A 115 -9.98 1.49 12.91
C ALA A 115 -10.56 0.69 11.72
N CYS A 116 -10.12 0.95 10.49
CA CYS A 116 -10.58 0.26 9.29
C CYS A 116 -9.55 -0.74 8.72
N VAL A 117 -8.40 -0.93 9.38
CA VAL A 117 -7.32 -1.79 8.89
C VAL A 117 -7.70 -3.27 8.99
N ASP A 118 -7.56 -3.99 7.88
CA ASP A 118 -7.71 -5.44 7.88
C ASP A 118 -6.40 -6.17 8.18
N PHE A 119 -6.51 -7.34 8.79
CA PHE A 119 -5.37 -8.11 9.28
C PHE A 119 -5.25 -9.40 8.47
N ASP A 120 -4.54 -9.31 7.36
CA ASP A 120 -4.19 -10.46 6.53
C ASP A 120 -2.79 -10.33 5.93
N ILE A 121 -2.26 -11.45 5.45
CA ILE A 121 -0.98 -11.48 4.75
C ILE A 121 -1.25 -11.65 3.25
N GLU A 122 -0.72 -10.71 2.47
CA GLU A 122 -0.69 -10.79 1.01
C GLU A 122 0.75 -10.72 0.48
N ILE A 123 1.06 -11.50 -0.56
CA ILE A 123 2.34 -11.44 -1.28
C ILE A 123 2.08 -11.23 -2.76
N ASN A 124 2.74 -10.22 -3.33
CA ASN A 124 2.61 -9.84 -4.73
C ASN A 124 3.86 -10.24 -5.54
N PHE A 125 3.66 -10.97 -6.64
CA PHE A 125 4.73 -11.37 -7.55
C PHE A 125 4.88 -10.39 -8.71
N HIS A 126 6.11 -9.95 -8.95
CA HIS A 126 6.44 -9.12 -10.12
C HIS A 126 6.80 -10.01 -11.30
N ARG A 127 6.20 -9.72 -12.47
CA ARG A 127 6.44 -10.48 -13.71
C ARG A 127 7.29 -9.66 -14.68
N LEU A 128 8.01 -10.36 -15.55
CA LEU A 128 8.65 -9.71 -16.69
C LEU A 128 7.57 -9.11 -17.60
N PRO A 129 7.80 -7.90 -18.16
CA PRO A 129 6.83 -7.27 -19.05
C PRO A 129 6.54 -8.12 -20.28
N GLU A 130 5.39 -7.90 -20.91
CA GLU A 130 5.09 -8.51 -22.20
C GLU A 130 6.10 -8.06 -23.25
N ILE A 131 6.55 -9.02 -24.08
CA ILE A 131 7.44 -8.74 -25.19
C ILE A 131 6.58 -8.69 -26.44
N GLU A 132 6.38 -7.49 -26.97
CA GLU A 132 5.67 -7.31 -28.24
C GLU A 132 6.51 -7.82 -29.41
N GLU A 133 5.83 -8.39 -30.41
CA GLU A 133 6.48 -8.67 -31.68
C GLU A 133 7.01 -7.37 -32.32
N PRO A 134 8.20 -7.41 -32.95
CA PRO A 134 8.74 -6.25 -33.63
C PRO A 134 7.81 -5.80 -34.75
N ARG A 135 7.54 -4.49 -34.81
CA ARG A 135 6.68 -3.92 -35.87
C ARG A 135 7.26 -4.04 -37.28
N PHE A 136 8.57 -4.23 -37.39
CA PHE A 136 9.22 -4.49 -38.68
C PHE A 136 9.26 -6.00 -38.94
N LYS A 137 9.01 -6.40 -40.18
CA LYS A 137 9.22 -7.78 -40.62
C LYS A 137 10.67 -7.90 -41.11
N PRO A 138 11.57 -8.55 -40.33
CA PRO A 138 12.96 -8.75 -40.74
C PRO A 138 13.06 -9.60 -42.01
#